data_AF-A0A158RQG4-F1
#
_entry.id   AF-A0A158RQG4-F1
#
_cell.length_a   1.000
_cell.length_b   1.000
_cell.length_c   1.000
_cell.angle_alpha   90.00
_cell.angle_beta   90.00
_cell.angle_gamma   90.00
#
_symmetry.space_group_name_H-M   'P 1'
#
loop_
_entity.id
_entity.type
_entity.pdbx_description
1 polymer ?
#
loop_
_entity_poly.entity_id
_entity_poly.type
_entity_poly.pdbx_seq_one_letter_code
_entity_poly.pdbx_strand_id
1 'polypeptide(L)' 'MRHSYPCIQKNGRTFMYFYFGMENEKLEKIGKAFYTTKQNGT' A
#
# COMPACT_ATOMS: atom_id res chain seq x y z
N MET A 1 -7.07 3.78 -18.78
CA MET A 1 -7.06 2.55 -17.93
C MET A 1 -5.98 2.77 -16.86
N ARG A 2 -6.34 3.01 -15.59
CA ARG A 2 -5.36 3.26 -14.52
C ARG A 2 -4.76 1.92 -14.06
N HIS A 3 -3.52 1.64 -14.41
CA HIS A 3 -2.78 0.50 -13.87
C HIS A 3 -2.24 0.89 -12.50
N SER A 4 -2.69 0.17 -11.46
CA SER A 4 -2.28 0.36 -10.07
C SER A 4 -1.40 -0.80 -9.63
N TYR A 5 -0.17 -0.54 -9.21
CA TYR A 5 0.70 -1.58 -8.65
C TYR A 5 0.66 -1.55 -7.12
N PRO A 6 0.32 -2.67 -6.46
CA PRO A 6 0.38 -2.75 -5.00
C PRO A 6 1.84 -2.86 -4.56
N CYS A 7 2.30 -1.91 -3.74
CA CYS A 7 3.56 -2.01 -3.01
C CYS A 7 3.27 -2.22 -1.53
N ILE A 8 3.91 -3.23 -0.92
CA ILE A 8 3.69 -3.61 0.48
C ILE A 8 4.97 -3.34 1.26
N GLN A 9 4.90 -2.43 2.22
CA GLN A 9 5.99 -2.20 3.19
C GLN A 9 5.57 -2.72 4.56
N LYS A 10 6.41 -3.59 5.15
CA LYS A 10 6.19 -4.13 6.50
C LYS A 10 7.08 -3.39 7.49
N ASN A 11 6.47 -2.69 8.45
CA ASN A 11 7.15 -2.09 9.60
C ASN A 11 6.62 -2.74 10.88
N GLY A 12 7.34 -3.73 11.40
CA GLY A 12 6.92 -4.49 12.58
C GLY A 12 5.60 -5.24 12.36
N ARG A 13 4.57 -4.86 13.12
CA ARG A 13 3.20 -5.42 13.06
C ARG A 13 2.25 -4.65 12.12
N THR A 14 2.78 -3.66 11.41
CA THR A 14 2.01 -2.82 10.50
C THR A 14 2.43 -3.13 9.06
N PHE A 15 1.42 -3.44 8.24
CA PHE A 15 1.54 -3.53 6.79
C PHE A 15 1.03 -2.24 6.18
N MET A 16 1.82 -1.68 5.28
CA MET A 16 1.52 -0.43 4.59
C MET A 16 1.42 -0.73 3.11
N TYR A 17 0.21 -0.60 2.58
CA TYR A 17 -0.09 -0.77 1.18
C TYR A 17 -0.03 0.59 0.50
N PHE A 18 0.77 0.68 -0.55
CA PHE A 18 0.81 1.84 -1.44
C PHE A 18 0.22 1.44 -2.79
N TYR A 19 -0.61 2.31 -3.33
CA TYR A 19 -1.10 2.20 -4.69
C TYR A 19 -0.39 3.26 -5.51
N PHE A 20 0.35 2.82 -6.53
CA PHE A 20 0.98 3.70 -7.50
C PHE A 20 0.24 3.59 -8.82
N GLY A 21 -0.21 4.74 -9.34
CA GLY A 21 -0.83 4.86 -10.64
C GLY A 21 0.18 5.38 -11.66
N MET A 22 0.03 4.95 -12.91
CA MET A 22 0.71 5.55 -14.05
C MET A 22 -0.22 6.54 -14.73
N GLU A 23 0.15 7.82 -14.74
CA GLU A 23 -0.53 8.87 -15.51
C GLU A 23 0.53 9.66 -16.29
N ASN A 24 0.37 9.77 -17.61
CA ASN A 24 1.34 10.42 -18.51
C ASN A 24 2.79 9.94 -18.29
N GLU A 25 3.01 8.61 -18.25
CA GLU A 25 4.33 7.97 -18.07
C GLU A 25 5.02 8.27 -16.72
N LYS A 26 4.34 8.97 -15.80
CA LYS A 26 4.82 9.22 -14.45
C LYS A 26 4.16 8.27 -13.47
N LEU A 27 5.00 7.63 -12.65
CA LEU A 27 4.58 6.84 -11.49
C LEU A 27 4.26 7.81 -10.34
N GLU A 28 2.98 7.96 -10.02
CA GLU A 28 2.53 8.76 -8.90
C GLU A 28 1.84 7.90 -7.85
N LYS A 29 2.02 8.27 -6.58
CA LYS A 29 1.37 7.58 -5.47
C LYS A 29 -0.07 8.08 -5.36
N ILE A 30 -1.01 7.22 -5.74
CA ILE A 30 -2.45 7.54 -5.80
C ILE A 30 -3.21 7.11 -4.54
N GLY A 31 -2.61 6.30 -3.66
CA GLY A 31 -3.28 5.85 -2.44
C GLY A 31 -2.37 5.20 -1.42
N LYS A 32 -2.83 5.15 -0.17
CA LYS A 32 -2.17 4.49 0.95
C LYS A 32 -3.21 3.84 1.86
N ALA A 33 -3.02 2.57 2.21
CA ALA A 33 -3.79 1.87 3.22
C ALA A 33 -2.86 1.30 4.30
N PHE A 34 -3.34 1.25 5.53
CA PHE A 34 -2.62 0.68 6.67
C PHE A 34 -3.41 -0.48 7.23
N TYR A 35 -2.71 -1.59 7.45
CA TYR A 35 -3.27 -2.75 8.12
C TYR A 35 -2.37 -3.12 9.30
N THR A 36 -2.92 -3.06 10.50
CA THR A 36 -2.24 -3.55 11.70
C THR A 36 -2.76 -4.94 12.02
N THR A 37 -1.89 -5.94 12.11
CA THR A 37 -2.29 -7.21 12.69
C THR A 37 -2.54 -6.96 14.18
N LYS A 38 -3.81 -6.92 14.60
CA LYS A 38 -4.14 -7.06 16.01
C LYS A 38 -3.64 -8.43 16.44
N GLN A 39 -2.73 -8.49 17.43
CA GLN A 39 -2.59 -9.73 18.18
C GLN A 39 -3.93 -9.92 18.88
N ASN A 40 -4.74 -10.88 18.42
CA ASN A 40 -5.77 -11.43 19.28
C ASN A 40 -5.00 -12.07 20.44
N GLY A 41 -4.94 -11.36 21.57
CA GLY A 41 -4.46 -11.91 22.83
C GLY A 41 -5.31 -13.12 23.15
N THR A 42 -4.65 -14.25 23.35
CA THR A 42 -5.26 -15.48 23.89
C THR A 42 -5.46 -15.30 25.38
#